data_AF-A0A9D8L2C7-F1
#
_entry.id   AF-A0A9D8L2C7-F1
#
_cell.length_a   1.000
_cell.length_b   1.000
_cell.length_c   1.000
_cell.angle_alpha   90.00
_cell.angle_beta   90.00
_cell.angle_gamma   90.00
#
_symmetry.space_group_name_H-M   'P 1'
#
loop_
_entity.id
_entity.type
_entity.pdbx_description
1 polymer ?
#
loop_
_entity_poly.entity_id
_entity_poly.type
_entity_poly.pdbx_seq_one_letter_code
_entity_poly.pdbx_strand_id
1 'polypeptide(L)'
;RLDAHIRLANPHTRETLATRILRRCYNYSRGITKSGQLDMGLLFICFQSDLDAGFIAIQERLNGEPLEEYIKPTGGGYFFVLPGVRDASGYLGEGMLAASA
;
A
#
# COMPACT_ATOMS: atom_id res chain seq x y z
N ARG A 1 -13.11 -18.35 -14.43
CA ARG A 1 -13.43 -17.12 -13.67
C ARG A 1 -12.43 -16.04 -14.06
N LEU A 2 -12.74 -14.76 -13.82
CA LEU A 2 -11.87 -13.61 -14.13
C LEU A 2 -11.32 -12.97 -12.85
N ASP A 3 -10.78 -13.81 -11.98
CA ASP A 3 -10.46 -13.54 -10.57
C ASP A 3 -8.96 -13.55 -10.28
N ALA A 4 -8.11 -13.48 -11.31
CA ALA A 4 -6.66 -13.38 -11.12
C ALA A 4 -6.28 -12.03 -10.49
N HIS A 5 -5.43 -12.06 -9.45
CA HIS A 5 -4.98 -10.89 -8.68
C HIS A 5 -4.63 -9.67 -9.53
N ILE A 6 -3.74 -9.84 -10.52
CA ILE A 6 -3.30 -8.71 -11.36
C ILE A 6 -4.45 -8.06 -12.15
N ARG A 7 -5.44 -8.86 -12.55
CA ARG A 7 -6.58 -8.41 -13.36
C ARG A 7 -7.62 -7.69 -12.50
N LEU A 8 -7.84 -8.16 -11.27
CA LEU A 8 -8.68 -7.46 -10.30
C LEU A 8 -8.03 -6.14 -9.85
N ALA A 9 -6.74 -6.19 -9.49
CA ALA A 9 -5.96 -5.03 -9.08
C ALA A 9 -5.90 -3.95 -10.17
N ASN A 10 -5.75 -4.33 -11.44
CA ASN A 10 -5.82 -3.43 -12.57
C ASN A 10 -6.40 -4.13 -13.82
N PRO A 11 -7.69 -3.93 -14.13
CA PRO A 11 -8.32 -4.49 -15.33
C PRO A 11 -7.91 -3.74 -16.62
N HIS A 12 -7.08 -2.69 -16.51
CA HIS A 12 -6.57 -1.89 -17.64
C HIS A 12 -7.68 -1.22 -18.47
N THR A 13 -8.72 -0.72 -17.81
CA THR A 13 -9.77 0.11 -18.44
C THR A 13 -9.46 1.60 -18.30
N ARG A 14 -10.17 2.45 -19.05
CA ARG A 14 -10.02 3.91 -18.99
C ARG A 14 -10.32 4.46 -17.58
N GLU A 15 -11.31 3.89 -16.91
CA GLU A 15 -11.75 4.26 -15.56
C GLU A 15 -10.65 3.94 -14.52
N THR A 16 -9.89 2.87 -14.72
CA THR A 16 -8.82 2.44 -13.80
C THR A 16 -7.47 3.13 -14.04
N LEU A 17 -7.37 4.04 -15.00
CA LEU A 17 -6.13 4.80 -15.23
C LEU A 17 -5.73 5.69 -14.05
N ALA A 18 -6.72 6.20 -13.32
CA ALA A 18 -6.55 7.05 -12.15
C ALA A 18 -6.18 6.26 -10.88
N THR A 19 -6.35 4.93 -10.88
CA THR A 19 -6.15 4.09 -9.68
C THR A 19 -4.75 3.52 -9.55
N ARG A 20 -3.79 4.03 -10.34
CA ARG A 20 -2.42 3.51 -10.36
C ARG A 20 -1.65 3.88 -9.09
N ILE A 21 -0.92 2.90 -8.57
CA ILE A 21 -0.05 3.04 -7.40
C ILE A 21 1.39 2.65 -7.72
N LEU A 22 2.35 3.24 -7.02
CA LEU A 22 3.74 2.79 -7.02
C LEU A 22 3.98 1.84 -5.85
N ARG A 23 4.13 0.55 -6.11
CA ARG A 23 4.47 -0.45 -5.08
C ARG A 23 5.98 -0.48 -4.85
N ARG A 24 6.41 -0.45 -3.59
CA ARG A 24 7.82 -0.50 -3.16
C ARG A 24 7.98 -1.40 -1.93
N CYS A 25 7.61 -2.66 -2.11
CA CYS A 25 7.49 -3.65 -1.04
C CYS A 25 8.82 -4.31 -0.67
N TYR A 26 8.84 -4.97 0.49
CA TYR A 26 9.92 -5.85 0.95
C TYR A 26 9.35 -7.18 1.45
N ASN A 27 10.14 -8.25 1.41
CA ASN A 27 9.77 -9.51 2.07
C ASN A 27 10.18 -9.45 3.55
N TYR A 28 9.42 -10.09 4.43
CA TYR A 28 9.79 -10.24 5.84
C TYR A 28 9.81 -11.72 6.25
N SER A 29 10.58 -12.03 7.28
CA SER A 29 10.56 -13.30 8.01
C SER A 29 10.75 -13.01 9.50
N ARG A 30 9.85 -13.54 10.34
CA ARG A 30 9.80 -13.33 11.80
C ARG A 30 9.99 -14.62 12.61
N GLY A 31 10.37 -15.71 11.94
CA GLY A 31 10.60 -17.01 12.56
C GLY A 31 9.47 -17.99 12.33
N ILE A 32 9.10 -18.74 13.37
CA ILE A 32 8.19 -19.89 13.29
C ILE A 32 7.00 -19.67 14.25
N THR A 33 5.79 -19.95 13.77
CA THR A 33 4.57 -19.89 14.57
C THR A 33 4.45 -21.08 15.55
N LYS A 34 3.48 -21.04 16.46
CA LYS A 34 3.21 -22.16 17.38
C LYS A 34 2.85 -23.46 16.67
N SER A 35 2.32 -23.41 15.45
CA SER A 35 1.99 -24.59 14.63
C SER A 35 3.15 -25.09 13.77
N GLY A 36 4.36 -24.53 13.95
CA GLY A 36 5.54 -24.93 13.20
C GLY A 36 5.63 -24.35 11.78
N GLN A 37 4.78 -23.39 11.42
CA GLN A 37 4.79 -22.75 10.10
C GLN A 37 5.70 -21.51 10.10
N LEU A 38 6.24 -21.14 8.93
CA LEU A 38 7.03 -19.92 8.78
C LEU A 38 6.14 -18.67 8.92
N ASP A 39 6.50 -17.76 9.83
CA ASP A 39 5.90 -16.43 9.93
C ASP A 39 6.64 -15.50 8.96
N MET A 40 6.20 -15.50 7.72
CA MET A 40 6.80 -14.74 6.64
C MET A 40 5.74 -14.16 5.71
N GLY A 41 6.09 -13.13 4.97
CA GLY A 41 5.17 -12.49 4.06
C GLY A 41 5.72 -11.24 3.41
N LEU A 42 4.82 -10.33 3.07
CA LEU A 42 5.13 -9.09 2.37
C LEU A 42 4.90 -7.88 3.28
N LEU A 43 5.95 -7.08 3.46
CA LEU A 43 5.81 -5.70 3.91
C LEU A 43 5.38 -4.88 2.69
N PHE A 44 4.06 -4.82 2.47
CA PHE A 44 3.47 -4.09 1.38
C PHE A 44 3.54 -2.58 1.67
N ILE A 45 4.21 -1.84 0.78
CA ILE A 45 4.30 -0.39 0.83
C ILE A 45 3.94 0.12 -0.55
N CYS A 46 3.04 1.09 -0.63
CA CYS A 46 2.73 1.78 -1.87
C CYS A 46 2.63 3.29 -1.67
N PHE A 47 2.86 4.01 -2.76
CA PHE A 47 2.73 5.45 -2.83
C PHE A 47 1.74 5.81 -3.94
N GLN A 48 0.94 6.83 -3.67
CA GLN A 48 -0.05 7.38 -4.57
C GLN A 48 -0.29 8.85 -4.21
N SER A 49 -0.75 9.64 -5.19
CA SER A 49 -1.14 11.04 -4.96
C SER A 49 -2.50 11.18 -4.27
N ASP A 50 -3.36 10.17 -4.42
CA ASP A 50 -4.71 10.12 -3.87
C ASP A 50 -4.92 8.73 -3.27
N LEU A 51 -5.19 8.66 -1.95
CA LEU A 51 -5.32 7.41 -1.21
C LEU A 51 -6.59 6.64 -1.60
N ASP A 52 -7.70 7.36 -1.78
CA ASP A 52 -9.01 6.79 -2.09
C ASP A 52 -9.01 6.22 -3.50
N ALA A 53 -8.50 7.00 -4.47
CA ALA A 53 -8.38 6.55 -5.85
C ALA A 53 -7.34 5.43 -6.01
N GLY A 54 -6.28 5.42 -5.19
CA GLY A 54 -5.18 4.46 -5.28
C GLY A 54 -5.44 3.15 -4.53
N PHE A 55 -4.82 3.03 -3.35
CA PHE A 55 -4.79 1.78 -2.59
C PHE A 55 -6.21 1.29 -2.22
N ILE A 56 -7.09 2.19 -1.77
CA ILE A 56 -8.44 1.82 -1.33
C ILE A 56 -9.25 1.23 -2.49
N ALA A 57 -9.35 1.93 -3.62
CA ALA A 57 -10.06 1.43 -4.79
C ALA A 57 -9.45 0.15 -5.40
N ILE A 58 -8.15 -0.09 -5.26
CA ILE A 58 -7.53 -1.38 -5.63
C ILE A 58 -7.95 -2.47 -4.65
N GLN A 59 -7.82 -2.23 -3.35
CA GLN A 59 -8.11 -3.23 -2.33
C GLN A 59 -9.59 -3.63 -2.34
N GLU A 60 -10.50 -2.67 -2.55
CA GLU A 60 -11.93 -2.95 -2.72
C GLU A 60 -12.23 -3.93 -3.87
N ARG A 61 -11.48 -3.83 -4.98
CA ARG A 61 -11.59 -4.76 -6.10
C ARG A 61 -10.95 -6.12 -5.83
N LEU A 62 -9.98 -6.17 -4.92
CA LEU A 62 -9.30 -7.41 -4.51
C LEU A 62 -10.08 -8.17 -3.45
N ASN A 63 -11.07 -7.56 -2.78
CA ASN A 63 -11.87 -8.25 -1.76
C ASN A 63 -12.52 -9.53 -2.32
N GLY A 64 -12.24 -10.66 -1.69
CA GLY A 64 -12.72 -11.98 -2.11
C GLY A 64 -11.89 -12.63 -3.22
N GLU A 65 -10.70 -12.11 -3.53
CA GLU A 65 -9.82 -12.75 -4.50
C GLU A 65 -9.31 -14.12 -4.01
N PRO A 66 -8.98 -15.06 -4.92
CA PRO A 66 -8.45 -16.37 -4.54
C PRO A 66 -7.12 -16.31 -3.77
N LEU A 67 -6.35 -15.23 -3.89
CA LEU A 67 -5.10 -15.07 -3.14
C LEU A 67 -5.32 -14.97 -1.63
N GLU A 68 -6.51 -14.55 -1.17
CA GLU A 68 -6.85 -14.47 0.26
C GLU A 68 -6.78 -15.82 0.98
N GLU A 69 -6.83 -16.94 0.26
CA GLU A 69 -6.57 -18.27 0.83
C GLU A 69 -5.14 -18.41 1.39
N TYR A 70 -4.19 -17.65 0.85
CA TYR A 70 -2.75 -17.77 1.14
C TYR A 70 -2.15 -16.56 1.86
N ILE A 71 -2.89 -15.45 1.94
CA ILE A 71 -2.40 -14.21 2.56
C ILE A 71 -3.35 -13.71 3.64
N LYS A 72 -2.79 -13.04 4.64
CA LYS A 72 -3.58 -12.37 5.68
C LYS A 72 -2.91 -11.06 6.06
N PRO A 73 -3.50 -9.89 5.75
CA PRO A 73 -3.04 -8.63 6.32
C PRO A 73 -3.21 -8.65 7.85
N THR A 74 -2.12 -8.51 8.59
CA THR A 74 -2.14 -8.56 10.07
C THR A 74 -1.86 -7.21 10.76
N GLY A 75 -1.58 -6.16 9.99
CA GLY A 75 -1.28 -4.83 10.50
C GLY A 75 -0.85 -3.88 9.40
N GLY A 76 -0.71 -2.60 9.75
CA GLY A 76 -0.35 -1.53 8.82
C GLY A 76 -0.97 -0.20 9.24
N GLY A 77 -0.94 0.77 8.31
CA GLY A 77 -1.56 2.07 8.51
C GLY A 77 -1.37 2.98 7.29
N TYR A 78 -2.10 4.09 7.30
CA TYR A 78 -1.97 5.13 6.29
C TYR A 78 -1.18 6.29 6.86
N PHE A 79 -0.25 6.81 6.04
CA PHE A 79 0.63 7.90 6.42
C PHE A 79 0.75 8.86 5.25
N PHE A 80 0.83 10.15 5.56
CA PHE A 80 1.12 11.18 4.57
C PHE A 80 2.63 11.41 4.51
N VAL A 81 3.24 11.16 3.36
CA VAL A 81 4.66 11.47 3.13
C VAL A 81 4.79 12.96 2.93
N LEU A 82 5.47 13.63 3.85
CA LEU A 82 5.67 15.07 3.81
C LEU A 82 6.48 15.49 2.57
N PRO A 83 6.26 16.70 2.05
CA PRO A 83 7.14 17.29 1.05
C PRO A 83 8.60 17.29 1.53
N GLY A 84 9.53 17.12 0.59
CA GLY A 84 10.96 17.16 0.89
C GLY A 84 11.43 18.51 1.41
N VAL A 85 12.50 18.50 2.20
CA VAL A 85 13.17 19.71 2.70
C VAL A 85 13.90 20.40 1.54
N ARG A 86 13.70 21.71 1.37
CA ARG A 86 14.18 22.46 0.19
C ARG A 86 15.60 23.01 0.35
N ASP A 87 16.01 23.35 1.56
CA ASP A 87 17.31 23.93 1.87
C ASP A 87 17.86 23.41 3.21
N ALA A 88 19.11 23.73 3.51
CA ALA A 88 19.80 23.24 4.71
C ALA A 88 19.26 23.82 6.03
N SER A 89 18.49 24.91 5.97
CA SER A 89 17.85 25.52 7.14
C SER A 89 16.47 24.93 7.45
N GLY A 90 15.81 24.32 6.47
CA GLY A 90 14.49 23.72 6.63
C GLY A 90 14.50 22.38 7.36
N TYR A 91 13.31 21.89 7.68
CA TYR A 91 13.11 20.60 8.34
C TYR A 91 11.82 19.91 7.86
N LEU A 92 11.74 18.58 8.00
CA LEU A 92 10.55 17.83 7.61
C LEU A 92 9.33 18.30 8.43
N GLY A 93 8.26 18.66 7.74
CA GLY A 93 7.02 19.12 8.37
C GLY A 93 6.96 20.62 8.64
N GLU A 94 8.00 21.39 8.30
CA GLU A 94 8.00 22.85 8.40
C GLU A 94 6.76 23.48 7.74
N GLY A 95 6.48 23.12 6.48
CA GLY A 95 5.30 23.63 5.77
C GLY A 95 3.96 23.23 6.39
N MET A 96 3.90 22.08 7.06
CA MET A 96 2.69 21.64 7.78
C MET A 96 2.48 22.49 9.03
N LEU A 97 3.53 22.70 9.82
CA LEU A 97 3.46 23.52 11.03
C LEU A 97 3.11 24.98 10.71
N ALA A 98 3.77 25.55 9.70
CA ALA A 98 3.51 26.92 9.25
C ALA A 98 2.08 27.12 8.74
N ALA A 99 1.49 26.14 8.04
CA ALA A 99 0.12 26.20 7.55
C ALA A 99 -0.95 26.00 8.66
N SER A 100 -0.57 25.44 9.80
CA SER A 100 -1.47 25.18 10.94
C SER A 100 -1.44 26.24 12.04
N ALA A 101 -0.47 27.16 12.00
CA ALA A 101 -0.34 28.28 12.91
C ALA A 101 -1.28 29.42 12.52
#